data_AF-M6CUC8-F1
#
_entry.id   AF-M6CUC8-F1
#
_cell.length_a   1.000
_cell.length_b   1.000
_cell.length_c   1.000
_cell.angle_alpha   90.00
_cell.angle_beta   90.00
_cell.angle_gamma   90.00
#
_symmetry.space_group_name_H-M   'P 1'
#
loop_
_entity.id
_entity.type
_entity.pdbx_description
1 polymer ?
#
loop_
_entity_poly.entity_id
_entity_poly.type
_entity_poly.pdbx_seq_one_letter_code
_entity_poly.pdbx_strand_id
1 'polypeptide(L)'
;MSGWSKGFELMIKKEIPEDSGFFGWISYTNSLTKRNRNQPLLNNTELQAHNELAKNHRVLYQDVSKDYYTNVYDNGNVEVLKKNSKEEYYDLDRTHMFSLVGGWKHKDQWQIGTRIIHLTNYAYTPIVGSELTPVNSVNLYTPTYSNDIRSARLPSYNQIDIRFDRFISTSWAKLDLYVEIINLTGNRIAVTKNLYNTLAPYIPNVNPATGYINQNGLEVGKTKVPMFNFGIQMQF
;
A
#
# COMPACT_ATOMS: atom_id res chain seq x y z
N MET A 1 9.28 -10.75 -18.56
CA MET A 1 8.94 -9.62 -17.68
C MET A 1 10.14 -8.69 -17.63
N SER A 2 9.91 -7.39 -17.69
CA SER A 2 10.94 -6.35 -17.54
C SER A 2 10.48 -5.29 -16.53
N GLY A 3 11.37 -4.41 -16.11
CA GLY A 3 11.04 -3.31 -15.21
C GLY A 3 12.24 -2.42 -14.93
N TRP A 4 11.98 -1.30 -14.28
CA TRP A 4 13.00 -0.34 -13.86
C TRP A 4 12.54 0.40 -12.61
N SER A 5 13.50 0.96 -11.89
CA SER A 5 13.28 1.87 -10.78
C SER A 5 14.16 3.09 -10.93
N LYS A 6 13.63 4.27 -10.58
CA LYS A 6 14.42 5.50 -10.47
C LYS A 6 13.89 6.33 -9.31
N GLY A 7 14.76 7.10 -8.67
CA GLY A 7 14.37 7.88 -7.52
C GLY A 7 15.53 8.65 -6.91
N PHE A 8 15.24 9.33 -5.81
CA PHE A 8 16.23 9.95 -4.96
C PHE A 8 15.80 9.84 -3.50
N GLU A 9 16.79 9.93 -2.62
CA GLU A 9 16.59 9.92 -1.18
C GLU A 9 17.39 11.07 -0.56
N LEU A 10 16.78 11.72 0.43
CA LEU A 10 17.42 12.76 1.21
C LEU A 10 17.19 12.45 2.69
N MET A 11 18.24 12.58 3.49
CA MET A 11 18.16 12.51 4.95
C MET A 11 18.98 13.64 5.56
N ILE A 12 18.40 14.33 6.53
CA ILE A 12 19.08 15.33 7.36
C ILE A 12 18.90 14.90 8.82
N LYS A 13 20.00 14.91 9.58
CA LYS A 13 20.02 14.54 10.98
C LYS A 13 20.71 15.62 11.81
N LYS A 14 20.19 15.85 13.01
CA LYS A 14 20.81 16.63 14.08
C LYS A 14 20.88 15.77 15.33
N GLU A 15 22.08 15.64 15.89
CA GLU A 15 22.28 14.88 17.13
C GLU A 15 21.61 15.54 18.33
N ILE A 16 21.38 14.73 19.37
CA ILE A 16 20.82 15.22 20.64
C ILE A 16 21.82 16.20 21.30
N PRO A 17 21.38 17.40 21.70
CA PRO A 17 22.25 18.32 22.42
C PRO A 17 22.53 17.79 23.84
N GLU A 18 23.68 18.18 24.40
CA GLU A 18 24.03 17.85 25.79
C GLU A 18 23.02 18.46 26.77
N ASP A 19 22.78 19.77 26.65
CA ASP A 19 21.86 20.51 27.53
C ASP A 19 20.43 20.61 26.97
N SER A 20 20.21 21.56 26.06
CA SER A 20 18.88 21.91 25.58
C SER A 20 18.87 22.17 24.08
N GLY A 21 17.79 21.77 23.43
CA GLY A 21 17.51 22.13 22.05
C GLY A 21 16.88 21.01 21.24
N PHE A 22 16.67 21.33 19.97
CA PHE A 22 16.13 20.42 18.99
C PHE A 22 17.13 19.35 18.55
N PHE A 23 16.63 18.14 18.33
CA PHE A 23 17.35 17.01 17.76
C PHE A 23 16.41 16.14 16.91
N GLY A 24 16.99 15.23 16.14
CA GLY A 24 16.23 14.26 15.36
C GLY A 24 16.66 14.21 13.91
N TRP A 25 15.82 13.64 13.07
CA TRP A 25 16.07 13.49 11.65
C TRP A 25 14.78 13.61 10.84
N ILE A 26 14.98 13.96 9.58
CA ILE A 26 13.95 13.99 8.54
C ILE A 26 14.50 13.23 7.34
N SER A 27 13.69 12.35 6.77
CA SER A 27 14.00 11.61 5.56
C SER A 27 12.85 11.68 4.58
N TYR A 28 13.21 11.72 3.30
CA TYR A 28 12.27 11.68 2.20
C TYR A 28 12.85 10.85 1.06
N THR A 29 12.07 9.88 0.61
CA THR A 29 12.35 9.06 -0.57
C THR A 29 11.27 9.34 -1.61
N ASN A 30 11.70 9.69 -2.82
CA ASN A 30 10.87 9.62 -4.01
C ASN A 30 11.37 8.47 -4.88
N SER A 31 10.52 7.48 -5.15
CA SER A 31 10.88 6.33 -6.00
C SER A 31 9.76 6.05 -6.99
N LEU A 32 10.11 5.74 -8.22
CA LEU A 32 9.17 5.29 -9.24
C LEU A 32 9.66 3.95 -9.76
N THR A 33 8.97 2.89 -9.37
CA THR A 33 9.23 1.53 -9.82
C THR A 33 8.10 1.07 -10.71
N LYS A 34 8.46 0.76 -11.96
CA LYS A 34 7.53 0.23 -12.96
C LYS A 34 7.99 -1.13 -13.44
N ARG A 35 7.03 -1.90 -13.92
CA ARG A 35 7.26 -3.19 -14.56
C ARG A 35 6.40 -3.31 -15.82
N ASN A 36 6.84 -4.17 -16.71
CA ASN A 36 6.02 -4.71 -17.77
C ASN A 36 6.00 -6.24 -17.63
N ARG A 37 4.81 -6.78 -17.39
CA ARG A 37 4.59 -8.23 -17.25
C ARG A 37 4.68 -8.97 -18.59
N ASN A 38 4.60 -8.25 -19.71
CA ASN A 38 4.45 -8.74 -21.07
C ASN A 38 3.20 -9.63 -21.23
N GLN A 39 2.22 -9.51 -20.33
CA GLN A 39 1.01 -10.35 -20.34
C GLN A 39 0.05 -9.89 -21.45
N PRO A 40 -0.46 -10.76 -22.31
CA PRO A 40 -1.45 -10.39 -23.31
C PRO A 40 -2.67 -9.69 -22.68
N LEU A 41 -3.13 -8.61 -23.30
CA LEU A 41 -4.40 -7.96 -22.94
C LEU A 41 -5.46 -8.46 -23.91
N LEU A 42 -6.23 -9.44 -23.47
CA LEU A 42 -7.27 -10.08 -24.27
C LEU A 42 -8.61 -9.39 -24.02
N ASN A 43 -9.36 -9.12 -25.09
CA ASN A 43 -10.77 -8.75 -24.97
C ASN A 43 -11.60 -9.97 -24.53
N ASN A 44 -12.89 -9.77 -24.22
CA ASN A 44 -13.74 -10.85 -23.69
C ASN A 44 -13.80 -12.08 -24.62
N THR A 45 -13.88 -11.87 -25.94
CA THR A 45 -13.93 -12.96 -26.93
C THR A 45 -12.61 -13.71 -27.00
N GLU A 46 -11.49 -12.97 -27.06
CA GLU A 46 -10.14 -13.56 -27.06
C GLU A 46 -9.86 -14.33 -25.77
N LEU A 47 -10.28 -13.78 -24.63
CA LEU A 47 -10.10 -14.41 -23.32
C LEU A 47 -10.92 -15.70 -23.20
N GLN A 48 -12.16 -15.70 -23.70
CA GLN A 48 -12.99 -16.92 -23.75
C GLN A 48 -12.32 -17.99 -24.62
N ALA A 49 -11.88 -17.64 -25.83
CA ALA A 49 -11.19 -18.57 -26.71
C ALA A 49 -9.89 -19.12 -26.09
N HIS A 50 -9.09 -18.23 -25.48
CA HIS A 50 -7.88 -18.60 -24.75
C HIS A 50 -8.16 -19.58 -23.61
N ASN A 51 -9.17 -19.28 -22.78
CA ASN A 51 -9.53 -20.13 -21.65
C ASN A 51 -10.06 -21.49 -22.09
N GLU A 52 -10.88 -21.56 -23.14
CA GLU A 52 -11.37 -22.84 -23.67
C GLU A 52 -10.24 -23.71 -24.22
N LEU A 53 -9.25 -23.13 -24.92
CA LEU A 53 -8.07 -23.86 -25.37
C LEU A 53 -7.21 -24.31 -24.18
N ALA A 54 -6.81 -23.39 -23.31
CA ALA A 54 -5.90 -23.66 -22.20
C ALA A 54 -6.47 -24.62 -21.15
N LYS A 55 -7.79 -24.65 -20.97
CA LYS A 55 -8.47 -25.55 -20.03
C LYS A 55 -8.59 -26.97 -20.57
N ASN A 56 -8.88 -27.12 -21.86
CA ASN A 56 -9.23 -28.42 -22.45
C ASN A 56 -8.06 -29.10 -23.17
N HIS A 57 -6.97 -28.38 -23.43
CA HIS A 57 -5.84 -28.87 -24.21
C HIS A 57 -4.50 -28.54 -23.56
N ARG A 58 -3.56 -29.48 -23.63
CA ARG A 58 -2.20 -29.27 -23.11
C ARG A 58 -1.35 -28.53 -24.13
N VAL A 59 -0.62 -27.51 -23.69
CA VAL A 59 0.44 -26.87 -24.50
C VAL A 59 1.60 -27.84 -24.67
N LEU A 60 1.88 -28.23 -25.92
CA LEU A 60 3.02 -29.07 -26.29
C LEU A 60 4.30 -28.25 -26.42
N TYR A 61 4.19 -27.06 -26.99
CA TYR A 61 5.29 -26.16 -27.23
C TYR A 61 4.82 -24.71 -27.11
N GLN A 62 5.66 -23.87 -26.51
CA GLN A 62 5.45 -22.43 -26.46
C GLN A 62 6.69 -21.72 -27.00
N ASP A 63 6.53 -20.99 -28.10
CA ASP A 63 7.54 -20.03 -28.54
C ASP A 63 7.38 -18.70 -27.78
N VAL A 64 8.51 -18.11 -27.40
CA VAL A 64 8.57 -16.86 -26.64
C VAL A 64 9.40 -15.84 -27.41
N SER A 65 8.85 -15.37 -28.54
CA SER A 65 9.44 -14.29 -29.35
C SER A 65 9.41 -12.93 -28.66
N LYS A 66 10.00 -11.88 -29.26
CA LYS A 66 10.03 -10.53 -28.68
C LYS A 66 8.62 -9.98 -28.38
N ASP A 67 7.70 -10.10 -29.33
CA ASP A 67 6.38 -9.45 -29.29
C ASP A 67 5.21 -10.42 -29.10
N TYR A 68 5.44 -11.73 -29.18
CA TYR A 68 4.37 -12.74 -29.14
C TYR A 68 4.73 -13.95 -28.26
N TYR A 69 3.71 -14.55 -27.66
CA TYR A 69 3.73 -15.94 -27.24
C TYR A 69 2.98 -16.75 -28.29
N THR A 70 3.55 -17.86 -28.74
CA THR A 70 2.87 -18.79 -29.66
C THR A 70 2.74 -20.14 -28.99
N ASN A 71 1.51 -20.53 -28.65
CA ASN A 71 1.21 -21.82 -28.04
C ASN A 71 0.78 -22.81 -29.11
N VAL A 72 1.37 -24.00 -29.11
CA VAL A 72 0.95 -25.15 -29.91
C VAL A 72 0.35 -26.18 -28.98
N TYR A 73 -0.92 -26.52 -29.20
CA TYR A 73 -1.69 -27.44 -28.36
C TYR A 73 -1.64 -28.87 -28.89
N ASP A 74 -1.97 -29.83 -28.03
CA ASP A 74 -1.98 -31.26 -28.35
C ASP A 74 -2.97 -31.68 -29.44
N ASN A 75 -4.04 -30.90 -29.62
CA ASN A 75 -5.02 -31.07 -30.68
C ASN A 75 -4.60 -30.44 -32.03
N GLY A 76 -3.40 -29.87 -32.13
CA GLY A 76 -2.89 -29.20 -33.32
C GLY A 76 -3.26 -27.73 -33.45
N ASN A 77 -4.05 -27.16 -32.53
CA ASN A 77 -4.36 -25.73 -32.55
C ASN A 77 -3.12 -24.89 -32.25
N VAL A 78 -3.02 -23.74 -32.92
CA VAL A 78 -1.99 -22.73 -32.70
C VAL A 78 -2.64 -21.44 -32.24
N GLU A 79 -2.17 -20.91 -31.12
CA GLU A 79 -2.62 -19.65 -30.55
C GLU A 79 -1.46 -18.65 -30.52
N VAL A 80 -1.69 -17.46 -31.08
CA VAL A 80 -0.71 -16.37 -31.09
C VAL A 80 -1.21 -15.25 -30.21
N LEU A 81 -0.52 -15.02 -29.09
CA LEU A 81 -0.86 -14.00 -28.11
C LEU A 81 0.14 -12.85 -28.18
N LYS A 82 -0.34 -11.65 -28.52
CA LYS A 82 0.51 -10.45 -28.53
C LYS A 82 0.85 -10.02 -27.11
N LYS A 83 2.14 -9.88 -26.82
CA LYS A 83 2.63 -9.35 -25.55
C LYS A 83 2.23 -7.89 -25.41
N ASN A 84 1.77 -7.49 -24.23
CA ASN A 84 1.56 -6.08 -23.95
C ASN A 84 2.92 -5.36 -23.79
N SER A 85 2.96 -4.08 -24.18
CA SER A 85 4.09 -3.18 -23.92
C SER A 85 3.81 -2.19 -22.78
N LYS A 86 2.66 -2.32 -22.11
CA LYS A 86 2.20 -1.37 -21.11
C LYS A 86 2.99 -1.53 -19.82
N GLU A 87 3.61 -0.44 -19.39
CA GLU A 87 4.20 -0.36 -18.06
C GLU A 87 3.13 -0.09 -17.01
N GLU A 88 3.20 -0.81 -15.90
CA GLU A 88 2.37 -0.61 -14.72
C GLU A 88 3.26 -0.35 -13.51
N TYR A 89 2.72 0.29 -12.47
CA TYR A 89 3.42 0.41 -11.20
C TYR A 89 3.74 -0.97 -10.63
N TYR A 90 4.91 -1.13 -10.03
CA TYR A 90 5.24 -2.35 -9.32
C TYR A 90 4.29 -2.59 -8.13
N ASP A 91 4.13 -3.85 -7.70
CA ASP A 91 3.14 -4.21 -6.67
C ASP A 91 3.38 -3.48 -5.35
N LEU A 92 4.65 -3.34 -4.98
CA LEU A 92 5.09 -2.70 -3.74
C LEU A 92 5.55 -1.25 -3.92
N ASP A 93 5.31 -0.66 -5.09
CA ASP A 93 5.74 0.71 -5.36
C ASP A 93 5.00 1.71 -4.45
N ARG A 94 5.77 2.50 -3.71
CA ARG A 94 5.33 3.67 -2.94
C ARG A 94 6.11 4.89 -3.44
N THR A 95 5.43 5.80 -4.13
CA THR A 95 6.12 6.90 -4.81
C THR A 95 6.75 7.92 -3.88
N HIS A 96 6.07 8.21 -2.78
CA HIS A 96 6.53 9.13 -1.75
C HIS A 96 6.53 8.42 -0.40
N MET A 97 7.67 8.48 0.26
CA MET A 97 7.85 8.05 1.64
C MET A 97 8.54 9.17 2.40
N PHE A 98 7.87 9.67 3.42
CA PHE A 98 8.36 10.72 4.30
C PHE A 98 8.36 10.19 5.73
N SER A 99 9.45 10.44 6.44
CA SER A 99 9.56 10.13 7.85
C SER A 99 10.31 11.25 8.57
N LEU A 100 9.79 11.65 9.73
CA LEU A 100 10.42 12.60 10.62
C LEU A 100 10.36 12.02 12.03
N VAL A 101 11.49 12.06 12.72
CA VAL A 101 11.56 11.85 14.17
C VAL A 101 12.28 13.05 14.73
N GLY A 102 11.59 13.87 15.51
CA GLY A 102 12.11 15.11 16.06
C GLY A 102 11.82 15.21 17.53
N GLY A 103 12.69 15.86 18.29
CA GLY A 103 12.47 16.11 19.69
C GLY A 103 13.10 17.42 20.15
N TRP A 104 12.59 17.93 21.26
CA TRP A 104 13.19 19.03 22.00
C TRP A 104 13.52 18.53 23.41
N LYS A 105 14.81 18.55 23.75
CA LYS A 105 15.32 18.29 25.09
C LYS A 105 15.45 19.61 25.84
N HIS A 106 15.06 19.67 27.11
CA HIS A 106 15.38 20.77 28.00
C HIS A 106 16.09 20.26 29.25
N LYS A 107 17.43 20.35 29.21
CA LYS A 107 18.32 19.79 30.24
C LYS A 107 17.97 18.32 30.49
N ASP A 108 18.38 17.79 31.63
CA ASP A 108 17.91 16.49 32.10
C ASP A 108 16.60 16.64 32.90
N GLN A 109 15.68 17.46 32.41
CA GLN A 109 14.39 17.70 33.06
C GLN A 109 13.23 17.13 32.26
N TRP A 110 13.08 17.53 31.01
CA TRP A 110 11.98 17.03 30.19
C TRP A 110 12.37 16.99 28.72
N GLN A 111 11.64 16.17 27.98
CA GLN A 111 11.76 16.04 26.54
C GLN A 111 10.36 15.91 25.94
N ILE A 112 10.17 16.53 24.77
CA ILE A 112 9.02 16.25 23.91
C ILE A 112 9.53 15.69 22.60
N GLY A 113 8.98 14.57 22.18
CA GLY A 113 9.30 13.89 20.93
C GLY A 113 8.07 13.79 20.03
N THR A 114 8.29 13.82 18.72
CA THR A 114 7.27 13.52 17.73
C THR A 114 7.84 12.61 16.64
N ARG A 115 6.99 11.73 16.14
CA ARG A 115 7.24 10.92 14.95
C ARG A 115 6.14 11.17 13.94
N ILE A 116 6.51 11.55 12.72
CA ILE A 116 5.58 11.78 11.62
C ILE A 116 5.97 10.84 10.49
N ILE A 117 4.99 10.12 9.95
CA ILE A 117 5.14 9.29 8.76
C ILE A 117 4.08 9.67 7.75
N HIS A 118 4.47 9.81 6.48
CA HIS A 118 3.56 9.85 5.34
C HIS A 118 4.03 8.87 4.28
N LEU A 119 3.14 7.97 3.87
CA LEU A 119 3.39 6.98 2.83
C LEU A 119 2.28 7.03 1.80
N THR A 120 2.64 7.27 0.55
CA THR A 120 1.75 6.87 -0.55
C THR A 120 1.51 5.36 -0.51
N ASN A 121 0.31 4.96 -0.89
CA ASN A 121 -0.09 3.57 -0.81
C ASN A 121 0.05 2.84 -2.14
N TYR A 122 -0.10 1.51 -2.09
CA TYR A 122 0.06 0.66 -3.25
C TYR A 122 -0.93 1.02 -4.35
N ALA A 123 -0.46 0.89 -5.59
CA ALA A 123 -1.28 1.05 -6.76
C ALA A 123 -2.26 -0.13 -6.91
N TYR A 124 -3.41 0.12 -7.50
CA TYR A 124 -4.44 -0.88 -7.79
C TYR A 124 -5.15 -0.52 -9.11
N THR A 125 -5.74 -1.51 -9.77
CA THR A 125 -6.55 -1.27 -10.98
C THR A 125 -7.96 -0.87 -10.55
N PRO A 126 -8.43 0.35 -10.89
CA PRO A 126 -9.76 0.80 -10.52
C PRO A 126 -10.86 -0.06 -11.13
N ILE A 127 -11.93 -0.31 -10.36
CA ILE A 127 -13.23 -0.68 -10.91
C ILE A 127 -13.88 0.62 -11.40
N VAL A 128 -14.29 0.65 -12.67
CA VAL A 128 -14.83 1.85 -13.34
C VAL A 128 -16.31 1.70 -13.70
N GLY A 129 -16.87 0.51 -13.54
CA GLY A 129 -18.25 0.20 -13.86
C GLY A 129 -18.66 -1.18 -13.40
N SER A 130 -19.84 -1.61 -13.82
CA SER A 130 -20.33 -2.97 -13.60
C SER A 130 -21.37 -3.35 -14.62
N GLU A 131 -21.41 -4.63 -14.97
CA GLU A 131 -22.41 -5.21 -15.87
C GLU A 131 -23.45 -5.99 -15.08
N LEU A 132 -24.73 -5.80 -15.42
CA LEU A 132 -25.84 -6.53 -14.80
C LEU A 132 -26.05 -7.87 -15.52
N THR A 133 -25.97 -8.96 -14.77
CA THR A 133 -26.40 -10.30 -15.18
C THR A 133 -27.57 -10.74 -14.31
N PRO A 134 -28.80 -10.78 -14.85
CA PRO A 134 -29.94 -11.37 -14.15
C PRO A 134 -29.74 -12.89 -14.02
N VAL A 135 -29.75 -13.41 -12.80
CA VAL A 135 -29.70 -14.86 -12.52
C VAL A 135 -30.94 -15.22 -11.71
N ASN A 136 -31.88 -15.91 -12.35
CA ASN A 136 -33.23 -16.15 -11.82
C ASN A 136 -33.92 -14.82 -11.45
N SER A 137 -34.20 -14.61 -10.15
CA SER A 137 -34.83 -13.40 -9.61
C SER A 137 -33.84 -12.48 -8.88
N VAL A 138 -32.53 -12.71 -9.04
CA VAL A 138 -31.48 -11.91 -8.40
C VAL A 138 -30.67 -11.18 -9.47
N ASN A 139 -30.47 -9.88 -9.25
CA ASN A 139 -29.57 -9.07 -10.07
C ASN A 139 -28.15 -9.21 -9.55
N LEU A 140 -27.26 -9.79 -10.36
CA LEU A 140 -25.84 -9.86 -10.06
C LEU A 140 -25.10 -8.81 -10.88
N TYR A 141 -24.21 -8.08 -10.24
CA TYR A 141 -23.35 -7.08 -10.86
C TYR A 141 -21.91 -7.61 -10.87
N THR A 142 -21.32 -7.72 -12.06
CA THR A 142 -19.92 -8.09 -12.24
C THR A 142 -19.11 -6.82 -12.47
N PRO A 143 -18.00 -6.58 -11.73
CA PRO A 143 -17.23 -5.36 -11.85
C PRO A 143 -16.47 -5.26 -13.18
N THR A 144 -16.47 -4.07 -13.76
CA THR A 144 -15.65 -3.73 -14.93
C THR A 144 -14.39 -3.00 -14.45
N TYR A 145 -13.21 -3.59 -14.68
CA TYR A 145 -11.93 -2.98 -14.33
C TYR A 145 -11.44 -2.02 -15.43
N SER A 146 -10.66 -1.01 -15.03
CA SER A 146 -10.01 -0.10 -15.97
C SER A 146 -9.00 -0.82 -16.87
N ASN A 147 -8.92 -0.39 -18.12
CA ASN A 147 -7.87 -0.81 -19.07
C ASN A 147 -6.49 -0.24 -18.70
N ASP A 148 -6.44 0.75 -17.80
CA ASP A 148 -5.22 1.30 -17.24
C ASP A 148 -4.88 0.56 -15.94
N ILE A 149 -4.04 -0.46 -16.08
CA ILE A 149 -3.67 -1.35 -14.98
C ILE A 149 -2.88 -0.57 -13.94
N ARG A 150 -3.26 -0.75 -12.67
CA ARG A 150 -2.61 -0.10 -11.52
C ARG A 150 -2.57 1.43 -11.63
N SER A 151 -3.57 2.06 -12.25
CA SER A 151 -3.58 3.50 -12.52
C SER A 151 -3.96 4.41 -11.35
N ALA A 152 -4.50 3.85 -10.25
CA ALA A 152 -4.82 4.59 -9.04
C ALA A 152 -4.10 4.01 -7.82
N ARG A 153 -4.05 4.78 -6.74
CA ARG A 153 -3.46 4.37 -5.46
C ARG A 153 -4.52 4.26 -4.38
N LEU A 154 -4.33 3.30 -3.48
CA LEU A 154 -5.09 3.28 -2.24
C LEU A 154 -4.84 4.58 -1.44
N PRO A 155 -5.74 4.96 -0.52
CA PRO A 155 -5.53 6.11 0.35
C PRO A 155 -4.17 6.05 1.06
N SER A 156 -3.43 7.16 1.03
CA SER A 156 -2.13 7.29 1.71
C SER A 156 -2.25 7.07 3.22
N TYR A 157 -1.18 6.53 3.80
CA TYR A 157 -1.06 6.35 5.25
C TYR A 157 -0.32 7.53 5.87
N ASN A 158 -0.87 8.10 6.95
CA ASN A 158 -0.21 9.17 7.70
C ASN A 158 -0.30 8.87 9.20
N GLN A 159 0.80 8.99 9.93
CA GLN A 159 0.81 8.76 11.36
C GLN A 159 1.57 9.90 12.04
N ILE A 160 1.00 10.40 13.14
CA ILE A 160 1.67 11.34 14.04
C ILE A 160 1.63 10.72 15.42
N ASP A 161 2.81 10.51 16.00
CA ASP A 161 2.99 10.10 17.38
C ASP A 161 3.61 11.27 18.15
N ILE A 162 3.20 11.45 19.40
CA ILE A 162 3.74 12.47 20.31
C ILE A 162 4.06 11.80 21.63
N ARG A 163 5.25 12.07 22.15
CA ARG A 163 5.71 11.57 23.46
C ARG A 163 6.24 12.71 24.30
N PHE A 164 5.92 12.69 25.58
CA PHE A 164 6.48 13.58 26.58
C PHE A 164 7.18 12.74 27.65
N ASP A 165 8.41 13.10 27.97
CA ASP A 165 9.25 12.48 28.98
C ASP A 165 9.57 13.49 30.08
N ARG A 166 9.55 13.05 31.34
CA ARG A 166 9.99 13.80 32.52
C ARG A 166 11.07 13.00 33.22
N PHE A 167 12.26 13.58 33.25
CA PHE A 167 13.43 13.03 33.92
C PHE A 167 13.51 13.54 35.36
N ILE A 168 13.71 12.62 36.31
CA ILE A 168 13.87 12.92 37.73
C ILE A 168 15.12 12.20 38.21
N SER A 169 16.13 12.96 38.63
CA SER A 169 17.34 12.41 39.24
C SER A 169 17.25 12.52 40.76
N THR A 170 17.45 11.40 41.45
CA THR A 170 17.54 11.31 42.91
C THR A 170 18.94 10.82 43.30
N SER A 171 19.26 10.79 44.61
CA SER A 171 20.55 10.30 45.10
C SER A 171 20.79 8.80 44.89
N TRP A 172 19.72 8.02 44.68
CA TRP A 172 19.77 6.56 44.60
C TRP A 172 19.21 5.99 43.28
N ALA A 173 18.59 6.83 42.44
CA ALA A 173 18.05 6.41 41.15
C ALA A 173 17.82 7.59 40.19
N LYS A 174 17.78 7.27 38.89
CA LYS A 174 17.26 8.12 37.81
C LYS A 174 15.95 7.54 37.30
N LEU A 175 14.92 8.37 37.24
CA LEU A 175 13.58 8.04 36.75
C LEU A 175 13.30 8.76 35.43
N ASP A 176 12.65 8.07 34.51
CA ASP A 176 12.03 8.62 33.32
C ASP A 176 10.55 8.26 33.31
N LEU A 177 9.69 9.27 33.48
CA LEU A 177 8.24 9.15 33.40
C LEU A 177 7.79 9.60 32.01
N TYR A 178 7.04 8.78 31.29
CA TYR A 178 6.56 9.16 29.97
C TYR A 178 5.06 9.00 29.79
N VAL A 179 4.52 9.83 28.91
CA VAL A 179 3.18 9.70 28.32
C VAL A 179 3.31 9.84 26.81
N GLU A 180 2.65 8.96 26.07
CA GLU A 180 2.72 8.89 24.62
C GLU A 180 1.31 8.73 24.02
N ILE A 181 1.07 9.49 22.96
CA ILE A 181 -0.12 9.38 22.10
C ILE A 181 0.36 8.84 20.76
N ILE A 182 -0.01 7.61 20.43
CA ILE A 182 0.32 6.96 19.16
C ILE A 182 -0.85 7.15 18.20
N ASN A 183 -0.53 7.48 16.95
CA ASN A 183 -1.48 7.64 15.86
C ASN A 183 -2.56 8.68 16.20
N LEU A 184 -2.12 9.88 16.57
CA LEU A 184 -2.97 11.03 16.85
C LEU A 184 -3.92 11.36 15.69
N THR A 185 -3.51 11.07 14.44
CA THR A 185 -4.35 11.21 13.23
C THR A 185 -5.49 10.20 13.15
N GLY A 186 -5.47 9.17 14.00
CA GLY A 186 -6.43 8.06 14.00
C GLY A 186 -6.46 7.30 12.67
N ASN A 187 -5.36 7.29 11.91
CA ASN A 187 -5.36 6.69 10.59
C ASN A 187 -5.33 5.17 10.63
N ARG A 188 -5.90 4.59 9.58
CA ARG A 188 -5.99 3.16 9.32
C ARG A 188 -5.28 2.87 8.01
N ILE A 189 -4.75 1.67 7.84
CA ILE A 189 -4.00 1.29 6.64
C ILE A 189 -5.00 0.76 5.62
N ALA A 190 -5.16 1.45 4.49
CA ALA A 190 -5.96 0.94 3.39
C ALA A 190 -5.24 -0.23 2.71
N VAL A 191 -5.92 -1.36 2.53
CA VAL A 191 -5.33 -2.59 1.97
C VAL A 191 -5.98 -3.06 0.68
N THR A 192 -7.21 -2.63 0.41
CA THR A 192 -7.93 -3.02 -0.81
C THR A 192 -9.01 -2.01 -1.16
N LYS A 193 -9.32 -1.90 -2.45
CA LYS A 193 -10.51 -1.21 -2.99
C LYS A 193 -11.22 -2.12 -4.00
N ASN A 194 -11.11 -3.43 -3.80
CA ASN A 194 -11.69 -4.47 -4.65
C ASN A 194 -12.72 -5.31 -3.91
N LEU A 195 -13.12 -4.93 -2.68
CA LEU A 195 -14.24 -5.55 -1.95
C LEU A 195 -15.54 -5.11 -2.60
N TYR A 196 -15.86 -5.75 -3.73
CA TYR A 196 -17.01 -5.47 -4.55
C TYR A 196 -18.20 -6.33 -4.11
N ASN A 197 -19.31 -5.68 -3.77
CA ASN A 197 -20.57 -6.36 -3.49
C ASN A 197 -21.31 -6.62 -4.80
N THR A 198 -21.45 -7.89 -5.17
CA THR A 198 -22.11 -8.32 -6.42
C THR A 198 -23.63 -8.12 -6.40
N LEU A 199 -24.24 -7.82 -5.25
CA LEU A 199 -25.68 -7.54 -5.14
C LEU A 199 -26.01 -6.05 -5.33
N ALA A 200 -25.02 -5.20 -5.59
CA ALA A 200 -25.21 -3.78 -5.84
C ALA A 200 -24.41 -3.34 -7.07
N PRO A 201 -24.89 -2.36 -7.85
CA PRO A 201 -24.12 -1.83 -8.97
C PRO A 201 -22.84 -1.15 -8.48
N TYR A 202 -21.92 -0.90 -9.42
CA TYR A 202 -20.80 0.00 -9.17
C TYR A 202 -21.33 1.39 -8.81
N ILE A 203 -20.89 1.91 -7.67
CA ILE A 203 -21.18 3.26 -7.22
C ILE A 203 -19.86 3.87 -6.77
N PRO A 204 -19.39 4.97 -7.39
CA PRO A 204 -18.13 5.61 -7.03
C PRO A 204 -18.01 5.84 -5.52
N ASN A 205 -16.92 5.33 -4.93
CA ASN A 205 -16.60 5.43 -3.49
C ASN A 205 -17.60 4.76 -2.52
N VAL A 206 -18.53 3.96 -3.02
CA VAL A 206 -19.49 3.18 -2.21
C VAL A 206 -19.34 1.69 -2.49
N ASN A 207 -19.34 1.27 -3.75
CA ASN A 207 -19.14 -0.11 -4.17
C ASN A 207 -18.18 -0.14 -5.39
N PRO A 208 -16.92 -0.59 -5.21
CA PRO A 208 -16.36 -1.29 -4.05
C PRO A 208 -16.03 -0.34 -2.88
N ALA A 209 -16.16 -0.85 -1.66
CA ALA A 209 -15.69 -0.17 -0.46
C ALA A 209 -14.18 -0.33 -0.28
N THR A 210 -13.53 0.65 0.34
CA THR A 210 -12.13 0.53 0.74
C THR A 210 -12.03 -0.29 2.02
N GLY A 211 -11.24 -1.36 2.01
CA GLY A 211 -10.89 -2.16 3.18
C GLY A 211 -9.72 -1.56 3.97
N TYR A 212 -9.80 -1.62 5.29
CA TYR A 212 -8.81 -1.04 6.20
C TYR A 212 -8.41 -2.01 7.32
N ILE A 213 -7.13 -1.98 7.69
CA ILE A 213 -6.57 -2.66 8.87
C ILE A 213 -5.96 -1.66 9.85
N ASN A 214 -5.82 -2.06 11.11
CA ASN A 214 -5.00 -1.35 12.09
C ASN A 214 -3.52 -1.74 11.97
N GLN A 215 -2.67 -1.16 12.84
CA GLN A 215 -1.23 -1.47 12.88
C GLN A 215 -0.92 -2.92 13.24
N ASN A 216 -1.83 -3.63 13.90
CA ASN A 216 -1.70 -5.04 14.26
C ASN A 216 -2.22 -5.99 13.17
N GLY A 217 -2.63 -5.46 12.01
CA GLY A 217 -3.17 -6.27 10.91
C GLY A 217 -4.62 -6.71 11.06
N LEU A 218 -5.33 -6.24 12.09
CA LEU A 218 -6.74 -6.56 12.30
C LEU A 218 -7.62 -5.64 11.47
N GLU A 219 -8.67 -6.20 10.86
CA GLU A 219 -9.70 -5.43 10.18
C GLU A 219 -10.36 -4.45 11.15
N VAL A 220 -10.57 -3.22 10.67
CA VAL A 220 -11.15 -2.17 11.49
C VAL A 220 -12.26 -1.44 10.76
N GLY A 221 -13.36 -1.25 11.48
CA GLY A 221 -14.47 -0.40 11.07
C GLY A 221 -14.07 1.08 10.97
N LYS A 222 -15.06 1.95 10.79
CA LYS A 222 -14.80 3.38 10.52
C LYS A 222 -14.12 4.14 11.67
N THR A 223 -14.17 3.60 12.89
CA THR A 223 -13.69 4.23 14.11
C THR A 223 -12.18 4.45 14.07
N LYS A 224 -11.77 5.68 14.41
CA LYS A 224 -10.39 6.14 14.45
C LYS A 224 -10.04 6.46 15.90
N VAL A 225 -9.21 5.64 16.54
CA VAL A 225 -8.87 5.82 17.96
C VAL A 225 -7.35 5.88 18.11
N PRO A 226 -6.79 7.01 18.58
CA PRO A 226 -5.40 7.08 19.02
C PRO A 226 -5.15 6.13 20.19
N MET A 227 -3.94 5.60 20.30
CA MET A 227 -3.55 4.79 21.45
C MET A 227 -2.79 5.66 22.46
N PHE A 228 -3.01 5.40 23.74
CA PHE A 228 -2.36 6.12 24.83
C PHE A 228 -1.50 5.15 25.62
N ASN A 229 -0.23 5.49 25.76
CA ASN A 229 0.74 4.75 26.56
C ASN A 229 1.29 5.67 27.65
N PHE A 230 1.64 5.09 28.79
CA PHE A 230 2.37 5.77 29.84
C PHE A 230 3.26 4.76 30.56
N GLY A 231 4.33 5.22 31.18
CA GLY A 231 5.22 4.30 31.88
C GLY A 231 6.31 5.02 32.67
N ILE A 232 7.07 4.21 33.39
CA ILE A 232 8.18 4.63 34.25
C ILE A 232 9.35 3.71 33.97
N GLN A 233 10.51 4.30 33.65
CA GLN A 233 11.79 3.60 33.64
C GLN A 233 12.63 4.09 34.83
N MET A 234 13.28 3.16 35.52
CA MET A 234 14.13 3.45 36.68
C MET A 234 15.50 2.80 36.49
N GLN A 235 16.56 3.56 36.80
CA GLN A 235 17.95 3.10 36.78
C GLN A 235 18.57 3.41 38.14
N PHE A 236 19.27 2.45 38.75
CA PHE A 236 19.94 2.56 40.05
C PHE A 236 21.43 2.81 39.89
#